data_AF-A0A7C3TM93-F1
#
_entry.id   AF-A0A7C3TM93-F1
#
_cell.length_a   1.000
_cell.length_b   1.000
_cell.length_c   1.000
_cell.angle_alpha   90.00
_cell.angle_beta   90.00
_cell.angle_gamma   90.00
#
_symmetry.space_group_name_H-M   'P 1'
#
loop_
_entity.id
_entity.type
_entity.pdbx_description
1 polymer ?
#
loop_
_entity_poly.entity_id
_entity_poly.type
_entity_poly.pdbx_seq_one_letter_code
_entity_poly.pdbx_strand_id
1 'polypeptide(L)'
;EEDLVYIYELNGALKGSWYFEFNQWDQIATGDILHEYMEVSYRDEILRVDHETNYVYVYMLLAHEGDNLREVEILDLDFTRYDGFAVGNVRNDWEGNEIVVIRDDDQKIYIYKLNTTTYMEITNVERFEIRDLNRCGCMQVRYTPYDGFALGDINEDGNDDIIVVCDEDEKIYRYYWDGAYWCGEAIYSSLLSDWFHGVRYTGSPTRHDGFAVGKLFRLEKPSSVIIRNRNGPTSSFYSLVSTWEEADKLANMRIGQYNTMSILLISGHGNPLAASPVNAAYDGYWGEFSQHPLVLSLSCLSGNYEDYGDSLGEALFRHGAAVFIGSTEVSACSVDSDVAQNYFEYWNVWETSAGRAFRDYKNVRSGSGNYWMLWVYEFNYYGDPKFPGG
;
A
#
# COMPACT_ATOMS: atom_id res chain seq x y z
N GLU A 1 34.64 16.76 8.21
CA GLU A 1 33.92 16.90 9.48
C GLU A 1 33.84 15.50 10.08
N GLU A 2 33.73 15.37 11.39
CA GLU A 2 33.59 14.06 12.03
C GLU A 2 32.08 13.75 12.08
N ASP A 3 31.68 12.55 11.64
CA ASP A 3 30.27 12.15 11.74
C ASP A 3 30.01 11.56 13.13
N LEU A 4 28.88 11.97 13.72
CA LEU A 4 28.53 11.65 15.09
C LEU A 4 27.14 11.01 15.14
N VAL A 5 27.06 9.87 15.82
CA VAL A 5 25.78 9.27 16.22
C VAL A 5 25.49 9.71 17.64
N TYR A 6 24.29 10.24 17.86
CA TYR A 6 23.80 10.65 19.18
C TYR A 6 22.64 9.75 19.60
N ILE A 7 22.69 9.26 20.83
CA ILE A 7 21.58 8.50 21.41
C ILE A 7 20.94 9.36 22.50
N TYR A 8 19.62 9.51 22.44
CA TYR A 8 18.85 10.27 23.41
C TYR A 8 17.77 9.41 24.07
N GLU A 9 17.48 9.70 25.32
CA GLU A 9 16.26 9.25 25.98
C GLU A 9 15.04 9.99 25.43
N LEU A 10 13.84 9.41 25.61
CA LEU A 10 12.57 10.03 25.18
C LEU A 10 12.31 11.41 25.82
N ASN A 11 12.92 11.68 26.98
CA ASN A 11 12.83 12.99 27.64
C ASN A 11 13.82 14.04 27.06
N GLY A 12 14.58 13.67 26.03
CA GLY A 12 15.59 14.50 25.37
C GLY A 12 16.96 14.51 26.05
N ALA A 13 17.18 13.71 27.09
CA ALA A 13 18.49 13.60 27.72
C ALA A 13 19.46 12.83 26.82
N LEU A 14 20.65 13.41 26.57
CA LEU A 14 21.71 12.75 25.81
C LEU A 14 22.27 11.58 26.63
N LYS A 15 22.29 10.38 26.03
CA LYS A 15 22.95 9.20 26.58
C LYS A 15 24.42 9.15 26.24
N GLY A 16 24.75 9.45 24.99
CA GLY A 16 26.12 9.51 24.53
C GLY A 16 26.22 9.89 23.08
N SER A 17 27.45 10.11 22.65
CA SER A 17 27.81 10.43 21.28
C SER A 17 29.06 9.65 20.88
N TRP A 18 29.03 9.04 19.70
CA TRP A 18 30.12 8.21 19.20
C TRP A 18 30.50 8.61 17.79
N TYR A 19 31.79 8.51 17.49
CA TYR A 19 32.31 8.73 16.16
C TYR A 19 32.04 7.53 15.29
N PHE A 20 31.42 7.80 14.15
CA PHE A 20 31.20 6.85 13.09
C PHE A 20 31.86 7.45 11.85
N GLU A 21 32.49 6.62 11.03
CA GLU A 21 32.88 7.08 9.70
C GLU A 21 31.69 6.79 8.79
N PHE A 22 31.02 7.82 8.29
CA PHE A 22 29.97 7.68 7.28
C PHE A 22 30.49 8.20 5.94
N ASN A 23 30.38 7.36 4.93
CA ASN A 23 30.57 7.73 3.55
C ASN A 23 29.21 7.96 2.86
N GLN A 24 29.27 8.43 1.61
CA GLN A 24 28.05 8.48 0.79
C GLN A 24 27.49 7.07 0.66
N TRP A 25 26.18 6.90 0.75
CA TRP A 25 25.45 5.61 0.63
C TRP A 25 25.53 4.66 1.81
N ASP A 26 26.29 4.99 2.85
CA ASP A 26 26.20 4.27 4.10
C ASP A 26 24.79 4.45 4.70
N GLN A 27 24.31 3.42 5.39
CA GLN A 27 22.97 3.41 5.99
C GLN A 27 23.05 3.01 7.46
N ILE A 28 22.07 3.45 8.24
CA ILE A 28 21.93 3.13 9.66
C ILE A 28 20.51 2.63 9.92
N ALA A 29 20.39 1.57 10.72
CA ALA A 29 19.13 1.06 11.21
C ALA A 29 19.25 0.63 12.67
N THR A 30 18.12 0.42 13.32
CA THR A 30 18.05 -0.09 14.70
C THR A 30 17.01 -1.18 14.80
N GLY A 31 17.26 -2.19 15.63
CA GLY A 31 16.27 -3.19 16.01
C GLY A 31 16.87 -4.27 16.93
N ASP A 32 16.01 -5.06 17.55
CA ASP A 32 16.38 -6.15 18.46
C ASP A 32 16.80 -7.40 17.66
N ILE A 33 18.02 -7.43 17.15
CA ILE A 33 18.53 -8.52 16.29
C ILE A 33 19.29 -9.58 17.07
N LEU A 34 19.74 -9.30 18.30
CA LEU A 34 20.50 -10.24 19.12
C LEU A 34 19.65 -11.00 20.13
N HIS A 35 18.42 -10.54 20.40
CA HIS A 35 17.41 -11.15 21.27
C HIS A 35 17.96 -11.67 22.61
N GLU A 36 17.83 -10.88 23.67
CA GLU A 36 18.41 -11.22 24.97
C GLU A 36 17.59 -12.24 25.78
N TYR A 37 18.25 -13.33 26.21
CA TYR A 37 17.72 -14.25 27.22
C TYR A 37 18.41 -14.01 28.58
N MET A 38 17.79 -13.16 29.42
CA MET A 38 18.02 -12.89 30.87
C MET A 38 18.57 -11.50 31.26
N GLU A 39 17.74 -10.79 32.06
CA GLU A 39 18.00 -9.68 33.02
C GLU A 39 18.86 -8.45 32.61
N VAL A 40 19.43 -8.41 31.42
CA VAL A 40 19.93 -7.17 30.81
C VAL A 40 18.79 -6.57 29.98
N SER A 41 18.73 -5.25 29.85
CA SER A 41 17.55 -4.58 29.29
C SER A 41 17.49 -4.78 27.78
N TYR A 42 16.34 -5.26 27.27
CA TYR A 42 15.94 -5.20 25.85
C TYR A 42 16.33 -3.84 25.25
N ARG A 43 17.36 -3.82 24.43
CA ARG A 43 17.82 -2.63 23.74
C ARG A 43 18.09 -3.02 22.30
N ASP A 44 17.53 -2.25 21.39
CA ASP A 44 17.83 -2.37 19.98
C ASP A 44 19.34 -2.19 19.75
N GLU A 45 19.90 -3.04 18.88
CA GLU A 45 21.22 -2.82 18.34
C GLU A 45 21.20 -1.68 17.32
N ILE A 46 22.35 -1.04 17.14
CA ILE A 46 22.59 -0.10 16.05
C ILE A 46 23.38 -0.81 14.97
N LEU A 47 22.87 -0.78 13.74
CA LEU A 47 23.50 -1.39 12.60
C LEU A 47 23.95 -0.30 11.64
N ARG A 48 25.22 -0.32 11.26
CA ARG A 48 25.79 0.56 10.23
C ARG A 48 26.22 -0.26 9.03
N VAL A 49 25.69 0.06 7.87
CA VAL A 49 26.17 -0.47 6.60
C VAL A 49 27.24 0.46 6.04
N ASP A 50 28.40 -0.10 5.74
CA ASP A 50 29.50 0.58 5.04
C ASP A 50 29.50 0.14 3.57
N HIS A 51 29.20 1.07 2.67
CA HIS A 51 29.03 0.74 1.25
C HIS A 51 30.36 0.48 0.51
N GLU A 52 31.51 0.87 1.07
CA GLU A 52 32.81 0.67 0.42
C GLU A 52 33.31 -0.76 0.68
N THR A 53 32.99 -1.28 1.87
CA THR A 53 33.38 -2.62 2.31
C THR A 53 32.27 -3.66 2.15
N ASN A 54 31.02 -3.22 1.98
CA ASN A 54 29.79 -4.01 2.02
C ASN A 54 29.55 -4.71 3.37
N TYR A 55 30.23 -4.26 4.43
CA TYR A 55 30.03 -4.83 5.76
C TYR A 55 28.92 -4.12 6.52
N VAL A 56 28.20 -4.91 7.33
CA VAL A 56 27.28 -4.41 8.33
C VAL A 56 27.90 -4.58 9.70
N TYR A 57 28.15 -3.47 10.36
CA TYR A 57 28.70 -3.40 11.70
C TYR A 57 27.55 -3.36 12.70
N VAL A 58 27.57 -4.28 13.67
CA VAL A 58 26.56 -4.36 14.73
C VAL A 58 27.13 -3.79 16.01
N TYR A 59 26.42 -2.83 16.59
CA TYR A 59 26.77 -2.16 17.84
C TYR A 59 25.70 -2.36 18.90
N MET A 60 26.14 -2.62 20.12
CA MET A 60 25.28 -2.80 21.29
C MET A 60 25.56 -1.73 22.34
N LEU A 61 24.50 -1.20 22.96
CA LEU A 61 24.60 -0.22 24.03
C LEU A 61 24.50 -0.88 25.42
N LEU A 62 25.65 -1.11 26.07
CA LEU A 62 25.73 -1.85 27.32
C LEU A 62 25.29 -1.02 28.54
N ALA A 63 24.15 -1.39 29.14
CA ALA A 63 23.55 -0.70 30.28
C ALA A 63 24.44 -0.62 31.54
N HIS A 64 25.23 -1.67 31.80
CA HIS A 64 26.01 -1.81 33.04
C HIS A 64 27.42 -1.22 32.97
N GLU A 65 27.89 -0.81 31.80
CA GLU A 65 29.21 -0.22 31.58
C GLU A 65 29.15 1.28 31.28
N GLY A 66 28.21 1.99 31.91
CA GLY A 66 28.05 3.43 31.72
C GLY A 66 27.50 3.81 30.35
N ASP A 67 26.60 2.98 29.80
CA ASP A 67 26.01 3.15 28.46
C ASP A 67 27.10 3.26 27.37
N ASN A 68 28.08 2.35 27.39
CA ASN A 68 29.13 2.30 26.37
C ASN A 68 28.64 1.57 25.12
N LEU A 69 28.97 2.11 23.94
CA LEU A 69 28.65 1.49 22.65
C LEU A 69 29.80 0.58 22.24
N ARG A 70 29.50 -0.70 22.01
CA ARG A 70 30.47 -1.72 21.66
C ARG A 70 30.12 -2.34 20.31
N GLU A 71 31.11 -2.43 19.42
CA GLU A 71 31.02 -3.28 18.23
C GLU A 71 31.07 -4.75 18.68
N VAL A 72 30.07 -5.52 18.25
CA VAL A 72 29.90 -6.92 18.65
C VAL A 72 30.06 -7.89 17.50
N GLU A 73 29.75 -7.48 16.27
CA GLU A 73 29.86 -8.33 15.08
C GLU A 73 30.08 -7.51 13.81
N ILE A 74 30.71 -8.14 12.81
CA ILE A 74 30.80 -7.63 11.43
C ILE A 74 30.21 -8.69 10.51
N LEU A 75 29.13 -8.33 9.81
CA LEU A 75 28.43 -9.21 8.88
C LEU A 75 28.83 -8.88 7.44
N ASP A 76 29.16 -9.91 6.68
CA ASP A 76 29.37 -9.84 5.23
C ASP A 76 28.03 -10.02 4.52
N LEU A 77 27.32 -8.90 4.29
CA LEU A 77 26.06 -8.88 3.55
C LEU A 77 26.34 -8.32 2.15
N ASP A 78 25.75 -8.94 1.13
CA ASP A 78 25.83 -8.38 -0.22
C ASP A 78 24.99 -7.10 -0.27
N PHE A 79 25.66 -5.95 -0.21
CA PHE A 79 25.07 -4.61 -0.22
C PHE A 79 25.78 -3.72 -1.25
N THR A 80 25.03 -2.87 -1.93
CA THR A 80 25.54 -1.86 -2.87
C THR A 80 24.84 -0.52 -2.67
N ARG A 81 25.40 0.52 -3.28
CA ARG A 81 25.00 1.93 -3.09
C ARG A 81 23.52 2.29 -3.35
N TYR A 82 22.74 1.41 -3.96
CA TYR A 82 21.33 1.68 -4.25
C TYR A 82 20.37 0.73 -3.55
N ASP A 83 20.91 -0.21 -2.77
CA ASP A 83 20.10 -1.14 -2.00
C ASP A 83 19.41 -0.42 -0.83
N GLY A 84 18.22 -0.89 -0.49
CA GLY A 84 17.53 -0.47 0.74
C GLY A 84 17.97 -1.35 1.90
N PHE A 85 18.21 -0.75 3.06
CA PHE A 85 18.57 -1.45 4.29
C PHE A 85 17.67 -1.03 5.44
N ALA A 86 17.11 -2.01 6.15
CA ALA A 86 16.27 -1.78 7.33
C ALA A 86 16.30 -3.01 8.25
N VAL A 87 15.84 -2.80 9.48
CA VAL A 87 15.74 -3.85 10.50
C VAL A 87 14.33 -3.79 11.07
N GLY A 88 13.69 -4.95 11.22
CA GLY A 88 12.30 -5.04 11.69
C GLY A 88 11.85 -6.48 11.85
N ASN A 89 10.71 -6.67 12.50
CA ASN A 89 10.12 -7.99 12.75
C ASN A 89 9.25 -8.40 11.56
N VAL A 90 9.85 -8.74 10.43
CA VAL A 90 9.09 -9.11 9.22
C VAL A 90 8.48 -10.51 9.33
N ARG A 91 8.87 -11.29 10.35
CA ARG A 91 8.26 -12.57 10.71
C ARG A 91 8.22 -12.79 12.22
N ASN A 92 7.05 -12.58 12.81
CA ASN A 92 6.82 -12.74 14.25
C ASN A 92 6.88 -14.19 14.76
N ASP A 93 6.97 -15.18 13.86
CA ASP A 93 7.24 -16.57 14.20
C ASP A 93 8.74 -16.87 14.32
N TRP A 94 9.59 -15.89 14.00
CA TRP A 94 11.03 -15.90 14.28
C TRP A 94 11.33 -15.11 15.55
N GLU A 95 12.52 -15.34 16.08
CA GLU A 95 12.99 -14.72 17.32
C GLU A 95 13.82 -13.49 16.95
N GLY A 96 13.48 -12.34 17.56
CA GLY A 96 14.13 -11.06 17.28
C GLY A 96 13.63 -10.38 16.01
N ASN A 97 14.36 -9.37 15.57
CA ASN A 97 14.17 -8.67 14.31
C ASN A 97 15.12 -9.22 13.26
N GLU A 98 14.73 -9.09 12.00
CA GLU A 98 15.56 -9.46 10.87
C GLU A 98 16.20 -8.25 10.22
N ILE A 99 17.36 -8.48 9.60
CA ILE A 99 17.98 -7.51 8.71
C ILE A 99 17.41 -7.71 7.31
N VAL A 100 16.86 -6.66 6.72
CA VAL A 100 16.27 -6.70 5.38
C VAL A 100 17.09 -5.86 4.42
N VAL A 101 17.55 -6.49 3.34
CA VAL A 101 18.22 -5.83 2.21
C VAL A 101 17.37 -6.02 0.96
N ILE A 102 16.91 -4.92 0.37
CA ILE A 102 16.25 -4.95 -0.94
C ILE A 102 17.22 -4.44 -2.01
N ARG A 103 17.42 -5.24 -3.06
CA ARG A 103 18.45 -5.04 -4.07
C ARG A 103 17.92 -4.30 -5.28
N ASP A 104 18.64 -3.30 -5.78
CA ASP A 104 18.30 -2.62 -7.03
C ASP A 104 18.75 -3.40 -8.28
N ASP A 105 19.84 -4.15 -8.16
CA ASP A 105 20.54 -4.77 -9.29
C ASP A 105 20.01 -6.14 -9.69
N ASP A 106 19.62 -6.97 -8.72
CA ASP A 106 19.02 -8.29 -8.95
C ASP A 106 17.53 -8.36 -8.61
N GLN A 107 16.98 -7.26 -8.10
CA GLN A 107 15.55 -7.09 -7.81
C GLN A 107 15.01 -8.19 -6.89
N LYS A 108 15.72 -8.46 -5.80
CA LYS A 108 15.29 -9.39 -4.74
C LYS A 108 15.29 -8.73 -3.37
N ILE A 109 14.61 -9.39 -2.45
CA ILE A 109 14.72 -9.06 -1.02
C ILE A 109 15.46 -10.21 -0.34
N TYR A 110 16.51 -9.85 0.38
CA TYR A 110 17.24 -10.74 1.27
C TYR A 110 16.87 -10.42 2.71
N ILE A 111 16.41 -11.44 3.42
CA ILE A 111 16.14 -11.35 4.86
C ILE A 111 17.19 -12.19 5.57
N TYR A 112 17.93 -11.57 6.47
CA TYR A 112 18.94 -12.23 7.29
C TYR A 112 18.42 -12.37 8.71
N LYS A 113 18.30 -13.63 9.15
CA LYS A 113 17.97 -14.00 10.51
C LYS A 113 19.24 -14.39 11.24
N LEU A 114 19.49 -13.75 12.38
CA LEU A 114 20.60 -14.09 13.26
C LEU A 114 20.13 -15.10 14.29
N ASN A 115 20.86 -16.21 14.42
CA ASN A 115 20.63 -17.16 15.51
C ASN A 115 21.67 -16.89 16.60
N THR A 116 21.22 -16.48 17.78
CA THR A 116 22.09 -16.17 18.91
C THR A 116 22.05 -17.25 19.98
N THR A 117 23.08 -17.27 20.83
CA THR A 117 23.03 -18.02 22.10
C THR A 117 22.35 -17.17 23.18
N THR A 118 22.09 -17.79 24.34
CA THR A 118 21.65 -17.07 25.56
C THR A 118 22.63 -15.99 26.04
N TYR A 119 23.83 -15.89 25.45
CA TYR A 119 24.85 -14.88 25.77
C TYR A 119 25.06 -13.88 24.63
N MET A 120 24.08 -13.73 23.72
CA MET A 120 24.11 -12.80 22.58
C MET A 120 25.25 -13.06 21.58
N GLU A 121 25.84 -14.25 21.59
CA GLU A 121 26.82 -14.65 20.59
C GLU A 121 26.10 -15.14 19.33
N ILE A 122 26.39 -14.55 18.17
CA ILE A 122 25.86 -15.00 16.89
C ILE A 122 26.50 -16.35 16.54
N THR A 123 25.65 -17.37 16.38
CA THR A 123 26.08 -18.73 16.03
C THR A 123 25.94 -19.03 14.56
N ASN A 124 24.95 -18.40 13.91
CA ASN A 124 24.63 -18.63 12.51
C ASN A 124 23.85 -17.43 11.94
N VAL A 125 24.04 -17.17 10.65
CA VAL A 125 23.28 -16.18 9.88
C VAL A 125 22.54 -16.92 8.78
N GLU A 126 21.21 -17.00 8.90
CA GLU A 126 20.37 -17.61 7.88
C GLU A 126 19.91 -16.54 6.90
N ARG A 127 20.06 -16.81 5.60
CA ARG A 127 19.61 -15.92 4.53
C ARG A 127 18.42 -16.51 3.81
N PHE A 128 17.33 -15.75 3.77
CA PHE A 128 16.13 -16.05 3.01
C PHE A 128 16.03 -15.11 1.80
N GLU A 129 15.73 -15.68 0.63
CA GLU A 129 15.54 -14.93 -0.60
C GLU A 129 14.05 -14.87 -0.94
N ILE A 130 13.52 -13.67 -1.10
CA ILE A 130 12.17 -13.42 -1.60
C ILE A 130 12.27 -12.94 -3.04
N ARG A 131 11.45 -13.56 -3.91
CA ARG A 131 11.34 -13.26 -5.32
C ARG A 131 9.97 -13.70 -5.88
N ASP A 132 9.61 -13.17 -7.05
CA ASP A 132 8.43 -13.58 -7.84
C ASP A 132 7.07 -13.43 -7.13
N LEU A 133 6.89 -12.40 -6.29
CA LEU A 133 5.68 -12.28 -5.46
C LEU A 133 4.39 -12.00 -6.24
N ASN A 134 4.50 -11.44 -7.45
CA ASN A 134 3.37 -11.26 -8.37
C ASN A 134 3.11 -12.49 -9.27
N ARG A 135 3.88 -13.58 -9.11
CA ARG A 135 3.80 -14.82 -9.91
C ARG A 135 3.83 -14.58 -11.42
N CYS A 136 4.52 -13.52 -11.86
CA CYS A 136 4.75 -13.24 -13.28
C CYS A 136 5.70 -14.27 -13.92
N GLY A 137 6.44 -15.04 -13.11
CA GLY A 137 7.53 -15.89 -13.56
C GLY A 137 8.82 -15.11 -13.89
N CYS A 138 8.80 -13.79 -13.66
CA CYS A 138 9.92 -12.89 -13.89
C CYS A 138 10.90 -12.85 -12.70
N MET A 139 10.56 -13.47 -11.56
CA MET A 139 11.44 -13.64 -10.40
C MET A 139 11.98 -12.34 -9.79
N GLN A 140 11.25 -11.24 -9.93
CA GLN A 140 11.70 -9.92 -9.52
C GLN A 140 10.69 -9.30 -8.54
N VAL A 141 11.20 -8.64 -7.49
CA VAL A 141 10.47 -7.62 -6.76
C VAL A 141 10.70 -6.27 -7.44
N ARG A 142 9.75 -5.35 -7.33
CA ARG A 142 9.96 -3.99 -7.82
C ARG A 142 10.73 -3.18 -6.78
N TYR A 143 11.96 -2.81 -7.14
CA TYR A 143 12.78 -1.82 -6.47
C TYR A 143 13.79 -1.26 -7.49
N THR A 144 13.95 0.05 -7.51
CA THR A 144 14.94 0.76 -8.34
C THR A 144 15.71 1.79 -7.52
N PRO A 145 16.84 2.29 -8.05
CA PRO A 145 17.60 3.33 -7.38
C PRO A 145 16.70 4.50 -6.98
N TYR A 146 16.86 4.95 -5.73
CA TYR A 146 16.14 6.07 -5.11
C TYR A 146 14.69 5.80 -4.70
N ASP A 147 14.18 4.59 -4.84
CA ASP A 147 12.87 4.23 -4.28
C ASP A 147 12.85 4.40 -2.75
N GLY A 148 11.71 4.85 -2.22
CA GLY A 148 11.50 4.90 -0.77
C GLY A 148 11.37 3.47 -0.23
N PHE A 149 12.10 3.15 0.83
CA PHE A 149 12.07 1.83 1.47
C PHE A 149 11.97 1.99 2.99
N ALA A 150 11.03 1.28 3.61
CA ALA A 150 10.88 1.21 5.07
C ALA A 150 10.13 -0.06 5.46
N LEU A 151 10.28 -0.42 6.74
CA LEU A 151 9.54 -1.52 7.36
C LEU A 151 8.51 -0.95 8.35
N GLY A 152 7.40 -1.66 8.52
CA GLY A 152 6.49 -1.42 9.63
C GLY A 152 5.18 -2.18 9.53
N ASP A 153 4.64 -2.58 10.67
CA ASP A 153 3.36 -3.29 10.80
C ASP A 153 2.16 -2.39 10.44
N ILE A 154 1.84 -2.28 9.15
CA ILE A 154 0.86 -1.32 8.63
C ILE A 154 -0.58 -1.81 8.75
N ASN A 155 -0.76 -3.13 8.89
CA ASN A 155 -2.05 -3.78 9.06
C ASN A 155 -2.32 -4.23 10.50
N GLU A 156 -1.37 -4.03 11.43
CA GLU A 156 -1.44 -4.41 12.84
C GLU A 156 -1.58 -5.93 13.05
N ASP A 157 -0.92 -6.73 12.21
CA ASP A 157 -0.90 -8.20 12.32
C ASP A 157 0.29 -8.74 13.12
N GLY A 158 1.18 -7.84 13.56
CA GLY A 158 2.36 -8.15 14.35
C GLY A 158 3.61 -8.47 13.52
N ASN A 159 3.51 -8.52 12.19
CA ASN A 159 4.66 -8.57 11.30
C ASN A 159 4.85 -7.20 10.64
N ASP A 160 6.11 -6.78 10.51
CA ASP A 160 6.44 -5.61 9.72
C ASP A 160 6.28 -5.91 8.23
N ASP A 161 5.56 -5.03 7.54
CA ASP A 161 5.48 -5.06 6.10
C ASP A 161 6.70 -4.38 5.49
N ILE A 162 7.13 -4.87 4.34
CA ILE A 162 8.16 -4.25 3.53
C ILE A 162 7.49 -3.32 2.54
N ILE A 163 7.62 -2.01 2.75
CA ILE A 163 6.98 -0.99 1.93
C ILE A 163 8.00 -0.32 1.02
N VAL A 164 7.70 -0.32 -0.28
CA VAL A 164 8.45 0.39 -1.31
C VAL A 164 7.57 1.45 -1.97
N VAL A 165 8.01 2.70 -1.99
CA VAL A 165 7.39 3.75 -2.81
C VAL A 165 8.27 3.97 -4.04
N CYS A 166 7.76 3.57 -5.20
CA CYS A 166 8.52 3.56 -6.44
C CYS A 166 8.36 4.88 -7.20
N ASP A 167 9.46 5.57 -7.50
CA ASP A 167 9.38 6.88 -8.16
C ASP A 167 9.02 6.79 -9.65
N GLU A 168 9.42 5.72 -10.35
CA GLU A 168 9.12 5.58 -11.77
C GLU A 168 7.73 5.02 -12.06
N ASP A 169 7.21 4.15 -11.20
CA ASP A 169 5.94 3.46 -11.46
C ASP A 169 4.71 4.24 -10.98
N GLU A 170 4.93 5.25 -10.13
CA GLU A 170 3.87 5.96 -9.39
C GLU A 170 3.03 5.03 -8.50
N LYS A 171 3.68 4.05 -7.85
CA LYS A 171 3.04 3.02 -7.02
C LYS A 171 3.73 2.80 -5.69
N ILE A 172 2.95 2.26 -4.78
CA ILE A 172 3.41 1.63 -3.54
C ILE A 172 3.41 0.13 -3.78
N TYR A 173 4.52 -0.53 -3.50
CA TYR A 173 4.61 -1.97 -3.40
C TYR A 173 4.69 -2.35 -1.93
N ARG A 174 3.87 -3.33 -1.53
CA ARG A 174 3.86 -3.89 -0.19
C ARG A 174 4.17 -5.38 -0.30
N TYR A 175 5.20 -5.82 0.40
CA TYR A 175 5.58 -7.23 0.51
C TYR A 175 5.48 -7.66 1.97
N TYR A 176 4.79 -8.75 2.24
CA TYR A 176 4.42 -9.13 3.60
C TYR A 176 4.29 -10.63 3.79
N TRP A 177 4.35 -11.09 5.04
CA TRP A 177 4.14 -12.49 5.41
C TRP A 177 2.69 -12.69 5.87
N ASP A 178 1.95 -13.60 5.24
CA ASP A 178 0.54 -13.85 5.60
C ASP A 178 0.34 -14.94 6.67
N GLY A 179 1.42 -15.43 7.26
CA GLY A 179 1.44 -16.58 8.16
C GLY A 179 1.82 -17.91 7.48
N ALA A 180 1.80 -17.99 6.15
CA ALA A 180 2.12 -19.19 5.39
C ALA A 180 3.04 -18.93 4.18
N TYR A 181 2.89 -17.79 3.52
CA TYR A 181 3.59 -17.40 2.31
C TYR A 181 3.95 -15.91 2.32
N TRP A 182 5.01 -15.59 1.58
CA TRP A 182 5.28 -14.20 1.20
C TRP A 182 4.29 -13.77 0.12
N CYS A 183 3.71 -12.60 0.32
CA CYS A 183 2.73 -11.96 -0.54
C CYS A 183 3.25 -10.63 -1.04
N GLY A 184 2.78 -10.20 -2.21
CA GLY A 184 3.15 -8.92 -2.80
C GLY A 184 1.95 -8.26 -3.46
N GLU A 185 1.78 -6.98 -3.21
CA GLU A 185 0.73 -6.17 -3.81
C GLU A 185 1.24 -4.81 -4.26
N ALA A 186 0.52 -4.20 -5.21
CA ALA A 186 0.84 -2.89 -5.75
C ALA A 186 -0.39 -1.98 -5.69
N ILE A 187 -0.25 -0.83 -5.05
CA ILE A 187 -1.30 0.16 -4.85
C ILE A 187 -0.90 1.43 -5.58
N TYR A 188 -1.84 2.04 -6.29
CA TYR A 188 -1.61 3.29 -7.03
C TYR A 188 -2.87 4.14 -7.04
N SER A 189 -2.72 5.42 -7.36
CA SER A 189 -3.86 6.31 -7.58
C SER A 189 -3.60 7.25 -8.73
N SER A 190 -4.44 7.19 -9.76
CA SER A 190 -4.43 8.16 -10.86
C SER A 190 -4.81 9.57 -10.42
N LEU A 191 -5.28 9.76 -9.19
CA LEU A 191 -5.66 11.05 -8.63
C LEU A 191 -4.49 11.78 -7.96
N LEU A 192 -3.37 11.10 -7.74
CA LEU A 192 -2.18 11.68 -7.11
C LEU A 192 -1.17 12.11 -8.19
N SER A 193 -1.40 13.28 -8.77
CA SER A 193 -0.54 13.83 -9.86
C SER A 193 0.81 14.39 -9.40
N ASP A 194 0.99 14.59 -8.09
CA ASP A 194 2.24 15.06 -7.50
C ASP A 194 2.90 13.93 -6.73
N TRP A 195 3.43 12.98 -7.48
CA TRP A 195 4.05 11.78 -6.95
C TRP A 195 5.43 12.04 -6.34
N PHE A 196 5.89 11.10 -5.53
CA PHE A 196 7.24 10.98 -5.01
C PHE A 196 8.31 10.92 -6.13
N HIS A 197 9.44 11.60 -5.95
CA HIS A 197 10.52 11.67 -6.95
C HIS A 197 11.82 10.99 -6.48
N GLY A 198 11.74 10.17 -5.43
CA GLY A 198 12.88 9.45 -4.91
C GLY A 198 13.44 10.03 -3.61
N VAL A 199 13.90 9.13 -2.76
CA VAL A 199 14.74 9.41 -1.60
C VAL A 199 16.20 9.34 -2.05
N ARG A 200 17.00 10.35 -1.70
CA ARG A 200 18.46 10.24 -1.76
C ARG A 200 19.07 11.00 -0.62
N TYR A 201 19.83 10.27 0.19
CA TYR A 201 20.38 10.81 1.42
C TYR A 201 21.69 11.57 1.22
N THR A 202 22.50 11.28 0.18
CA THR A 202 23.78 11.99 -0.07
C THR A 202 24.15 12.13 -1.56
N GLY A 203 24.76 13.27 -1.94
CA GLY A 203 25.53 13.42 -3.19
C GLY A 203 24.79 13.75 -4.50
N SER A 204 23.49 14.08 -4.47
CA SER A 204 22.73 14.54 -5.67
C SER A 204 22.12 15.92 -5.48
N PRO A 205 21.98 16.73 -6.54
CA PRO A 205 21.15 17.93 -6.50
C PRO A 205 19.64 17.65 -6.61
N THR A 206 19.20 16.42 -6.88
CA THR A 206 17.79 16.03 -7.05
C THR A 206 17.43 14.78 -6.23
N ARG A 207 16.12 14.50 -6.08
CA ARG A 207 15.55 13.35 -5.35
C ARG A 207 15.76 13.44 -3.84
N HIS A 208 15.16 14.48 -3.24
CA HIS A 208 15.35 14.85 -1.82
C HIS A 208 14.10 14.60 -0.98
N ASP A 209 13.19 13.77 -1.46
CA ASP A 209 12.01 13.43 -0.68
C ASP A 209 12.40 12.60 0.54
N GLY A 210 11.53 12.58 1.52
CA GLY A 210 11.59 11.68 2.67
C GLY A 210 10.50 10.63 2.58
N PHE A 211 10.81 9.42 3.02
CA PHE A 211 9.85 8.34 3.17
C PHE A 211 10.04 7.69 4.54
N ALA A 212 8.94 7.35 5.20
CA ALA A 212 8.95 6.56 6.42
C ALA A 212 7.62 5.80 6.57
N VAL A 213 7.64 4.76 7.39
CA VAL A 213 6.44 4.07 7.87
C VAL A 213 6.40 4.22 9.39
N GLY A 214 5.22 4.52 9.93
CA GLY A 214 5.07 4.60 11.38
C GLY A 214 3.74 5.18 11.83
N LYS A 215 3.53 5.19 13.15
CA LYS A 215 2.30 5.69 13.76
C LYS A 215 2.30 7.22 13.85
N LEU A 216 1.37 7.86 13.14
CA LEU A 216 1.13 9.30 13.23
C LEU A 216 0.20 9.62 14.41
N PHE A 217 0.47 10.69 15.16
CA PHE A 217 -0.28 11.11 16.36
C PHE A 217 -1.81 11.23 16.18
N ARG A 218 -2.31 11.34 14.94
CA ARG A 218 -3.74 11.49 14.62
C ARG A 218 -4.34 10.30 13.88
N LEU A 219 -3.54 9.29 13.56
CA LEU A 219 -4.02 8.09 12.88
C LEU A 219 -4.06 6.93 13.87
N GLU A 220 -5.08 6.11 13.73
CA GLU A 220 -5.27 4.93 14.58
C GLU A 220 -4.20 3.88 14.28
N LYS A 221 -3.94 3.66 12.97
CA LYS A 221 -2.98 2.69 12.44
C LYS A 221 -1.67 3.36 12.01
N PRO A 222 -0.54 2.61 11.97
CA PRO A 222 0.66 3.02 11.26
C PRO A 222 0.37 3.35 9.80
N SER A 223 1.16 4.23 9.19
CA SER A 223 0.95 4.64 7.81
C SER A 223 2.26 4.97 7.12
N SER A 224 2.26 4.78 5.81
CA SER A 224 3.33 5.25 4.93
C SER A 224 3.24 6.76 4.76
N VAL A 225 4.33 7.47 4.96
CA VAL A 225 4.38 8.92 4.87
C VAL A 225 5.45 9.37 3.89
N ILE A 226 5.10 10.37 3.09
CA ILE A 226 6.03 11.03 2.18
C ILE A 226 6.17 12.48 2.61
N ILE A 227 7.42 12.94 2.69
CA ILE A 227 7.76 14.36 2.67
C ILE A 227 8.26 14.68 1.27
N ARG A 228 7.50 15.49 0.53
CA ARG A 228 7.93 16.04 -0.76
C ARG A 228 8.78 17.28 -0.53
N ASN A 229 10.07 17.18 -0.81
CA ASN A 229 10.97 18.30 -0.58
C ASN A 229 11.13 19.16 -1.83
N ARG A 230 10.69 20.42 -1.72
CA ARG A 230 10.82 21.43 -2.78
C ARG A 230 11.64 22.64 -2.32
N ASN A 231 12.50 22.45 -1.33
CA ASN A 231 13.39 23.47 -0.78
C ASN A 231 12.66 24.76 -0.35
N GLY A 232 11.52 24.63 0.34
CA GLY A 232 10.81 25.80 0.83
C GLY A 232 9.34 25.55 1.18
N PRO A 233 8.50 26.61 1.19
CA PRO A 233 7.10 26.54 1.63
C PRO A 233 6.19 25.72 0.69
N THR A 234 6.70 25.32 -0.47
CA THR A 234 6.01 24.41 -1.40
C THR A 234 6.27 22.94 -1.12
N SER A 235 7.15 22.61 -0.16
CA SER A 235 7.28 21.26 0.35
C SER A 235 5.96 20.81 0.99
N SER A 236 5.68 19.52 0.88
CA SER A 236 4.39 18.96 1.31
C SER A 236 4.59 17.64 2.04
N PHE A 237 3.59 17.28 2.83
CA PHE A 237 3.55 16.04 3.60
C PHE A 237 2.27 15.28 3.24
N TYR A 238 2.41 13.98 2.99
CA TYR A 238 1.31 13.09 2.61
C TYR A 238 1.34 11.87 3.51
N SER A 239 0.17 11.45 3.97
CA SER A 239 -0.06 10.09 4.44
C SER A 239 -0.67 9.30 3.29
N LEU A 240 -0.04 8.18 2.94
CA LEU A 240 -0.51 7.30 1.90
C LEU A 240 -1.39 6.18 2.47
N VAL A 241 -2.36 5.78 1.67
CA VAL A 241 -3.07 4.51 1.85
C VAL A 241 -2.11 3.39 1.47
N SER A 242 -1.89 2.43 2.38
CA SER A 242 -0.85 1.42 2.20
C SER A 242 -1.37 -0.01 2.20
N THR A 243 -2.68 -0.19 2.40
CA THR A 243 -3.36 -1.47 2.26
C THR A 243 -4.60 -1.33 1.36
N TRP A 244 -5.06 -2.43 0.76
CA TRP A 244 -6.33 -2.42 0.02
C TRP A 244 -7.54 -2.15 0.91
N GLU A 245 -7.51 -2.57 2.19
CA GLU A 245 -8.58 -2.26 3.15
C GLU A 245 -8.73 -0.73 3.32
N GLU A 246 -7.62 -0.02 3.51
CA GLU A 246 -7.60 1.44 3.59
C GLU A 246 -8.01 2.10 2.27
N ALA A 247 -7.63 1.52 1.13
CA ALA A 247 -7.99 2.02 -0.20
C ALA A 247 -9.50 1.94 -0.43
N ASP A 248 -10.10 0.79 -0.14
CA ASP A 248 -11.53 0.57 -0.22
C ASP A 248 -12.26 1.50 0.76
N LYS A 249 -11.80 1.59 2.01
CA LYS A 249 -12.37 2.52 3.00
C LYS A 249 -12.33 3.96 2.50
N LEU A 250 -11.20 4.43 1.98
CA LEU A 250 -11.05 5.80 1.46
C LEU A 250 -11.94 6.03 0.23
N ALA A 251 -12.06 5.05 -0.67
CA ALA A 251 -12.95 5.15 -1.82
C ALA A 251 -14.43 5.29 -1.40
N ASN A 252 -14.88 4.51 -0.41
CA ASN A 252 -16.24 4.60 0.12
C ASN A 252 -16.47 5.91 0.90
N MET A 253 -15.47 6.41 1.64
CA MET A 253 -15.54 7.74 2.27
C MET A 253 -15.70 8.87 1.25
N ARG A 254 -15.07 8.76 0.07
CA ARG A 254 -15.23 9.76 -1.00
C ARG A 254 -16.66 9.81 -1.53
N ILE A 255 -17.34 8.67 -1.65
CA ILE A 255 -18.76 8.64 -2.07
C ILE A 255 -19.60 9.57 -1.20
N GLY A 256 -19.45 9.50 0.13
CA GLY A 256 -20.20 10.38 1.04
C GLY A 256 -19.79 11.84 1.02
N GLN A 257 -18.56 12.16 0.60
CA GLN A 257 -18.14 13.56 0.38
C GLN A 257 -18.83 14.19 -0.83
N TYR A 258 -19.31 13.37 -1.78
CA TYR A 258 -19.95 13.81 -3.01
C TYR A 258 -21.45 13.52 -3.02
N ASN A 259 -22.15 13.81 -1.92
CA ASN A 259 -23.59 13.55 -1.77
C ASN A 259 -24.50 14.31 -2.77
N THR A 260 -23.95 15.22 -3.57
CA THR A 260 -24.64 15.94 -4.66
C THR A 260 -24.41 15.33 -6.05
N MET A 261 -23.78 14.15 -6.15
CA MET A 261 -23.56 13.50 -7.44
C MET A 261 -24.90 13.10 -8.10
N SER A 262 -25.02 13.30 -9.41
CA SER A 262 -26.19 12.87 -10.18
C SER A 262 -25.98 11.53 -10.90
N ILE A 263 -24.71 11.17 -11.13
CA ILE A 263 -24.30 9.92 -11.78
C ILE A 263 -23.10 9.37 -11.02
N LEU A 264 -23.16 8.08 -10.67
CA LEU A 264 -22.07 7.31 -10.09
C LEU A 264 -21.71 6.16 -11.03
N LEU A 265 -20.49 6.17 -11.55
CA LEU A 265 -19.95 5.06 -12.34
C LEU A 265 -18.99 4.25 -11.46
N ILE A 266 -19.24 2.95 -11.35
CA ILE A 266 -18.38 2.01 -10.63
C ILE A 266 -17.89 0.99 -11.66
N SER A 267 -16.58 0.74 -11.72
CA SER A 267 -16.00 -0.22 -12.66
C SER A 267 -14.84 -0.94 -12.00
N GLY A 268 -14.93 -2.27 -11.97
CA GLY A 268 -13.97 -3.12 -11.28
C GLY A 268 -14.48 -4.55 -11.17
N HIS A 269 -13.79 -5.36 -10.37
CA HIS A 269 -14.29 -6.67 -9.97
C HIS A 269 -15.43 -6.52 -8.98
N GLY A 270 -16.29 -7.53 -8.91
CA GLY A 270 -17.32 -7.52 -7.89
C GLY A 270 -18.05 -8.83 -7.72
N ASN A 271 -18.96 -8.75 -6.77
CA ASN A 271 -19.81 -9.79 -6.27
C ASN A 271 -21.15 -9.13 -5.84
N PRO A 272 -22.13 -9.89 -5.34
CA PRO A 272 -23.43 -9.33 -4.93
C PRO A 272 -23.37 -8.20 -3.88
N LEU A 273 -22.30 -8.14 -3.07
CA LEU A 273 -22.12 -7.17 -1.99
C LEU A 273 -21.18 -6.00 -2.36
N ALA A 274 -20.44 -6.08 -3.46
CA ALA A 274 -19.39 -5.12 -3.77
C ALA A 274 -19.06 -5.03 -5.27
N ALA A 275 -18.66 -3.85 -5.70
CA ALA A 275 -18.05 -3.58 -7.00
C ALA A 275 -16.85 -2.66 -6.75
N SER A 276 -15.64 -3.21 -6.78
CA SER A 276 -14.41 -2.54 -6.36
C SER A 276 -14.27 -1.17 -7.06
N PRO A 277 -13.97 -0.10 -6.30
CA PRO A 277 -13.59 -0.09 -4.88
C PRO A 277 -14.77 0.10 -3.89
N VAL A 278 -16.01 -0.02 -4.35
CA VAL A 278 -17.23 0.22 -3.56
C VAL A 278 -17.74 -1.08 -2.95
N ASN A 279 -18.05 -1.08 -1.65
CA ASN A 279 -18.51 -2.27 -0.94
C ASN A 279 -19.62 -1.90 0.05
N ALA A 280 -20.73 -2.64 0.03
CA ALA A 280 -21.87 -2.42 0.92
C ALA A 280 -21.51 -2.54 2.40
N ALA A 281 -20.43 -3.24 2.76
CA ALA A 281 -19.91 -3.27 4.13
C ALA A 281 -19.44 -1.89 4.65
N TYR A 282 -19.24 -0.93 3.75
CA TYR A 282 -18.78 0.44 4.04
C TYR A 282 -19.88 1.50 3.81
N ASP A 283 -21.14 1.08 3.67
CA ASP A 283 -22.29 1.96 3.39
C ASP A 283 -22.47 3.09 4.41
N GLY A 284 -22.10 2.84 5.67
CA GLY A 284 -22.08 3.84 6.74
C GLY A 284 -21.27 5.10 6.43
N TYR A 285 -20.35 5.07 5.46
CA TYR A 285 -19.59 6.24 5.00
C TYR A 285 -20.28 7.05 3.89
N TRP A 286 -21.32 6.51 3.24
CA TRP A 286 -21.91 7.13 2.04
C TRP A 286 -22.86 8.29 2.37
N GLY A 287 -23.45 8.30 3.56
CA GLY A 287 -24.47 9.29 3.92
C GLY A 287 -25.69 9.24 2.99
N GLU A 288 -26.52 10.28 2.97
CA GLU A 288 -27.70 10.33 2.09
C GLU A 288 -27.39 11.06 0.78
N PHE A 289 -27.75 10.46 -0.36
CA PHE A 289 -27.59 11.08 -1.67
C PHE A 289 -28.69 12.12 -1.92
N SER A 290 -28.32 13.40 -1.88
CA SER A 290 -29.26 14.52 -2.03
C SER A 290 -29.82 14.71 -3.45
N GLN A 291 -29.14 14.19 -4.47
CA GLN A 291 -29.54 14.31 -5.88
C GLN A 291 -30.10 13.01 -6.45
N HIS A 292 -30.23 11.96 -5.62
CA HIS A 292 -30.72 10.64 -6.02
C HIS A 292 -30.07 10.10 -7.30
N PRO A 293 -28.77 9.74 -7.27
CA PRO A 293 -28.00 9.45 -8.46
C PRO A 293 -28.53 8.24 -9.24
N LEU A 294 -28.23 8.26 -10.54
CA LEU A 294 -28.14 7.02 -11.32
C LEU A 294 -26.79 6.37 -11.06
N VAL A 295 -26.81 5.10 -10.63
CA VAL A 295 -25.61 4.29 -10.45
C VAL A 295 -25.49 3.29 -11.59
N LEU A 296 -24.35 3.32 -12.29
CA LEU A 296 -23.96 2.33 -13.29
C LEU A 296 -22.76 1.54 -12.74
N SER A 297 -22.99 0.28 -12.37
CA SER A 297 -21.99 -0.63 -11.84
C SER A 297 -21.57 -1.66 -12.89
N LEU A 298 -20.42 -1.41 -13.51
CA LEU A 298 -19.79 -2.24 -14.52
C LEU A 298 -18.87 -3.27 -13.86
N SER A 299 -19.51 -4.28 -13.27
CA SER A 299 -18.86 -5.28 -12.45
C SER A 299 -19.67 -6.58 -12.43
N CYS A 300 -18.98 -7.71 -12.27
CA CYS A 300 -19.60 -9.02 -12.10
C CYS A 300 -20.58 -9.01 -10.92
N LEU A 301 -21.74 -9.65 -11.11
CA LEU A 301 -22.72 -9.98 -10.07
C LEU A 301 -23.25 -8.81 -9.22
N SER A 302 -22.88 -7.56 -9.50
CA SER A 302 -23.27 -6.42 -8.65
C SER A 302 -24.77 -6.11 -8.69
N GLY A 303 -25.50 -6.66 -9.67
CA GLY A 303 -26.96 -6.63 -9.77
C GLY A 303 -27.63 -7.94 -9.33
N ASN A 304 -26.90 -8.95 -8.87
CA ASN A 304 -27.53 -10.15 -8.32
C ASN A 304 -28.04 -9.84 -6.90
N TYR A 305 -29.36 -9.72 -6.78
CA TYR A 305 -30.06 -9.37 -5.54
C TYR A 305 -30.71 -10.61 -4.86
N GLU A 306 -30.59 -11.80 -5.45
CA GLU A 306 -31.31 -13.01 -4.97
C GLU A 306 -30.44 -13.89 -4.05
N ASP A 307 -29.11 -13.90 -4.26
CA ASP A 307 -28.24 -14.94 -3.70
C ASP A 307 -27.60 -14.60 -2.33
N TYR A 308 -27.76 -13.38 -1.82
CA TYR A 308 -27.11 -12.91 -0.59
C TYR A 308 -28.02 -11.96 0.21
N GLY A 309 -27.57 -11.51 1.38
CA GLY A 309 -28.25 -10.43 2.12
C GLY A 309 -28.27 -9.11 1.32
N ASP A 310 -28.45 -7.99 2.01
CA ASP A 310 -28.56 -6.65 1.38
C ASP A 310 -27.46 -6.40 0.33
N SER A 311 -27.84 -6.45 -0.94
CA SER A 311 -26.94 -6.36 -2.09
C SER A 311 -26.39 -4.96 -2.27
N LEU A 312 -25.34 -4.80 -3.10
CA LEU A 312 -24.78 -3.47 -3.38
C LEU A 312 -25.85 -2.48 -3.88
N GLY A 313 -26.74 -2.94 -4.77
CA GLY A 313 -27.84 -2.13 -5.29
C GLY A 313 -28.83 -1.71 -4.20
N GLU A 314 -29.23 -2.64 -3.33
CA GLU A 314 -30.14 -2.35 -2.22
C GLU A 314 -29.52 -1.39 -1.19
N ALA A 315 -28.24 -1.58 -0.86
CA ALA A 315 -27.50 -0.63 -0.01
C ALA A 315 -27.52 0.77 -0.63
N LEU A 316 -27.20 0.93 -1.92
CA LEU A 316 -27.24 2.23 -2.60
C LEU A 316 -28.64 2.85 -2.62
N PHE A 317 -29.71 2.03 -2.76
CA PHE A 317 -31.09 2.50 -2.65
C PHE A 317 -31.43 2.99 -1.24
N ARG A 318 -30.95 2.34 -0.18
CA ARG A 318 -31.12 2.81 1.21
C ARG A 318 -30.52 4.19 1.42
N HIS A 319 -29.41 4.48 0.73
CA HIS A 319 -28.75 5.78 0.73
C HIS A 319 -29.35 6.78 -0.27
N GLY A 320 -30.46 6.43 -0.92
CA GLY A 320 -31.25 7.35 -1.75
C GLY A 320 -30.90 7.36 -3.23
N ALA A 321 -30.17 6.38 -3.78
CA ALA A 321 -29.99 6.28 -5.23
C ALA A 321 -31.38 6.16 -5.93
N ALA A 322 -31.56 6.80 -7.09
CA ALA A 322 -32.82 6.69 -7.84
C ALA A 322 -32.85 5.43 -8.71
N VAL A 323 -31.68 5.06 -9.22
CA VAL A 323 -31.51 4.00 -10.22
C VAL A 323 -30.21 3.27 -9.94
N PHE A 324 -30.24 1.96 -10.08
CA PHE A 324 -29.05 1.12 -10.09
C PHE A 324 -29.06 0.24 -11.35
N ILE A 325 -27.93 0.15 -12.02
CA ILE A 325 -27.72 -0.74 -13.16
C ILE A 325 -26.51 -1.62 -12.84
N GLY A 326 -26.68 -2.94 -12.89
CA GLY A 326 -25.62 -3.89 -12.58
C GLY A 326 -25.85 -5.25 -13.24
N SER A 327 -24.78 -6.06 -13.31
CA SER A 327 -24.83 -7.40 -13.89
C SER A 327 -25.38 -8.42 -12.88
N THR A 328 -26.30 -9.28 -13.31
CA THR A 328 -26.73 -10.45 -12.53
C THR A 328 -25.76 -11.63 -12.65
N GLU A 329 -24.76 -11.54 -13.53
CA GLU A 329 -23.82 -12.62 -13.85
C GLU A 329 -22.37 -12.10 -13.93
N VAL A 330 -21.42 -13.01 -14.20
CA VAL A 330 -20.03 -12.67 -14.52
C VAL A 330 -19.97 -11.89 -15.84
N SER A 331 -19.52 -10.64 -15.78
CA SER A 331 -19.44 -9.75 -16.94
C SER A 331 -18.07 -9.78 -17.62
N ALA A 332 -18.04 -9.44 -18.91
CA ALA A 332 -16.82 -9.38 -19.71
C ALA A 332 -16.14 -8.01 -19.59
N CYS A 333 -14.92 -7.95 -19.01
CA CYS A 333 -14.21 -6.69 -18.77
C CYS A 333 -14.00 -5.82 -20.02
N SER A 334 -13.82 -6.42 -21.19
CA SER A 334 -13.65 -5.67 -22.45
C SER A 334 -14.93 -4.94 -22.88
N VAL A 335 -16.09 -5.55 -22.66
CA VAL A 335 -17.40 -4.94 -22.96
C VAL A 335 -17.72 -3.87 -21.93
N ASP A 336 -17.49 -4.16 -20.65
CA ASP A 336 -17.66 -3.19 -19.56
C ASP A 336 -16.81 -1.93 -19.80
N SER A 337 -15.55 -2.10 -20.22
CA SER A 337 -14.67 -0.98 -20.58
C SER A 337 -15.22 -0.15 -21.75
N ASP A 338 -15.80 -0.78 -22.76
CA ASP A 338 -16.45 -0.07 -23.88
C ASP A 338 -17.71 0.68 -23.40
N VAL A 339 -18.49 0.10 -22.48
CA VAL A 339 -19.66 0.78 -21.91
C VAL A 339 -19.23 2.01 -21.10
N ALA A 340 -18.20 1.89 -20.25
CA ALA A 340 -17.68 3.00 -19.46
C ALA A 340 -17.29 4.20 -20.31
N GLN A 341 -16.72 3.94 -21.49
CA GLN A 341 -16.26 4.98 -22.42
C GLN A 341 -17.40 5.58 -23.25
N ASN A 342 -18.34 4.75 -23.73
CA ASN A 342 -19.25 5.17 -24.80
C ASN A 342 -20.70 5.38 -24.33
N TYR A 343 -21.16 4.79 -23.23
CA TYR A 343 -22.60 4.81 -22.86
C TYR A 343 -23.19 6.23 -22.81
N PHE A 344 -22.46 7.16 -22.19
CA PHE A 344 -22.91 8.54 -22.02
C PHE A 344 -22.90 9.35 -23.32
N GLU A 345 -22.20 8.89 -24.37
CA GLU A 345 -22.28 9.51 -25.71
C GLU A 345 -23.62 9.21 -26.40
N TYR A 346 -24.25 8.08 -26.05
CA TYR A 346 -25.55 7.66 -26.59
C TYR A 346 -26.73 8.17 -25.76
N TRP A 347 -26.47 8.86 -24.65
CA TRP A 347 -27.50 9.33 -23.74
C TRP A 347 -27.55 10.87 -23.67
N ASN A 348 -28.58 11.45 -24.27
CA ASN A 348 -28.95 12.83 -23.98
C ASN A 348 -29.77 12.89 -22.68
N VAL A 349 -29.09 13.20 -21.57
CA VAL A 349 -29.67 13.28 -20.22
C VAL A 349 -30.81 14.30 -20.10
N TRP A 350 -30.89 15.27 -21.01
CA TRP A 350 -31.91 16.33 -20.99
C TRP A 350 -33.19 15.97 -21.74
N GLU A 351 -33.12 14.97 -22.63
CA GLU A 351 -34.23 14.63 -23.53
C GLU A 351 -34.77 13.22 -23.31
N THR A 352 -33.95 12.32 -22.76
CA THR A 352 -34.26 10.90 -22.67
C THR A 352 -34.12 10.41 -21.23
N SER A 353 -35.16 9.73 -20.72
CA SER A 353 -35.09 9.09 -19.41
C SER A 353 -33.99 8.02 -19.38
N ALA A 354 -33.39 7.81 -18.21
CA ALA A 354 -32.33 6.84 -18.01
C ALA A 354 -32.72 5.42 -18.47
N GLY A 355 -33.92 4.95 -18.11
CA GLY A 355 -34.40 3.64 -18.52
C GLY A 355 -34.58 3.51 -20.04
N ARG A 356 -35.01 4.59 -20.71
CA ARG A 356 -35.11 4.61 -22.17
C ARG A 356 -33.72 4.60 -22.82
N ALA A 357 -32.79 5.39 -22.32
CA ALA A 357 -31.42 5.44 -22.81
C ALA A 357 -30.72 4.08 -22.67
N PHE A 358 -30.87 3.43 -21.52
CA PHE A 358 -30.31 2.09 -21.28
C PHE A 358 -30.90 1.04 -22.22
N ARG A 359 -32.23 1.02 -22.41
CA ARG A 359 -32.89 0.15 -23.39
C ARG A 359 -32.38 0.39 -24.81
N ASP A 360 -32.30 1.66 -25.22
CA ASP A 360 -31.89 2.03 -26.57
C ASP A 360 -30.42 1.65 -26.82
N TYR A 361 -29.55 1.81 -25.81
CA TYR A 361 -28.18 1.33 -25.83
C TYR A 361 -28.09 -0.21 -25.97
N LYS A 362 -28.87 -0.96 -25.16
CA LYS A 362 -28.95 -2.43 -25.28
C LYS A 362 -29.39 -2.88 -26.67
N ASN A 363 -30.36 -2.19 -27.28
CA ASN A 363 -30.82 -2.50 -28.63
C ASN A 363 -29.72 -2.34 -29.68
N VAL A 364 -28.95 -1.25 -29.62
CA VAL A 364 -27.80 -1.02 -30.52
C VAL A 364 -26.74 -2.11 -30.35
N ARG A 365 -26.50 -2.56 -29.11
CA ARG A 365 -25.46 -3.56 -28.82
C ARG A 365 -25.89 -5.01 -29.00
N SER A 366 -27.19 -5.31 -29.05
CA SER A 366 -27.73 -6.68 -29.17
C SER A 366 -27.17 -7.51 -30.33
N GLY A 367 -26.74 -6.86 -31.43
CA GLY A 367 -26.14 -7.49 -32.60
C GLY A 367 -24.60 -7.45 -32.67
N SER A 368 -23.93 -6.95 -31.63
CA SER A 368 -22.48 -6.63 -31.65
C SER A 368 -21.56 -7.79 -31.25
N GLY A 369 -22.09 -9.02 -31.17
CA GLY A 369 -21.32 -10.24 -30.89
C GLY A 369 -21.70 -10.90 -29.55
N ASN A 370 -21.10 -12.07 -29.27
CA ASN A 370 -21.52 -12.93 -28.16
C ASN A 370 -21.36 -12.26 -26.79
N TYR A 371 -20.24 -11.59 -26.53
CA TYR A 371 -20.02 -10.89 -25.25
C TYR A 371 -20.98 -9.70 -25.04
N TRP A 372 -21.32 -8.99 -26.12
CA TRP A 372 -22.34 -7.94 -26.06
C TRP A 372 -23.73 -8.50 -25.82
N MET A 373 -24.04 -9.65 -26.42
CA MET A 373 -25.31 -10.34 -26.20
C MET A 373 -25.45 -10.78 -24.74
N LEU A 374 -24.38 -11.31 -24.12
CA LEU A 374 -24.34 -11.61 -22.68
C LEU A 374 -24.55 -10.36 -21.84
N TRP A 375 -23.80 -9.30 -22.10
CA TRP A 375 -23.97 -8.01 -21.40
C TRP A 375 -25.42 -7.49 -21.47
N VAL A 376 -26.06 -7.60 -22.65
CA VAL A 376 -27.46 -7.22 -22.84
C VAL A 376 -28.42 -8.11 -22.03
N TYR A 377 -28.13 -9.38 -21.77
CA TYR A 377 -28.99 -10.21 -20.92
C TYR A 377 -28.73 -9.99 -19.42
N GLU A 378 -27.49 -9.76 -19.05
CA GLU A 378 -27.03 -9.81 -17.66
C GLU A 378 -27.16 -8.45 -16.96
N PHE A 379 -26.97 -7.34 -17.68
CA PHE A 379 -27.13 -6.01 -17.09
C PHE A 379 -28.59 -5.59 -17.01
N ASN A 380 -29.07 -5.43 -15.79
CA ASN A 380 -30.46 -5.11 -15.48
C ASN A 380 -30.59 -3.72 -14.87
N TYR A 381 -31.77 -3.11 -15.06
CA TYR A 381 -32.11 -1.78 -14.58
C TYR A 381 -33.04 -1.92 -13.39
N TYR A 382 -32.64 -1.36 -12.25
CA TYR A 382 -33.39 -1.32 -11.01
C TYR A 382 -33.76 0.13 -10.69
N GLY A 383 -35.00 0.39 -10.26
CA GLY A 383 -35.53 1.74 -10.01
C GLY A 383 -36.58 2.17 -11.04
N ASP A 384 -36.96 3.46 -11.06
CA ASP A 384 -37.96 3.97 -12.00
C ASP A 384 -37.36 4.19 -13.39
N PRO A 385 -37.80 3.48 -14.45
CA PRO A 385 -37.31 3.68 -15.81
C PRO A 385 -37.62 5.07 -16.41
N LYS A 386 -38.49 5.86 -15.76
CA LYS A 386 -38.83 7.23 -16.17
C LYS A 386 -37.90 8.29 -15.58
N PHE A 387 -37.07 7.97 -14.58
CA PHE A 387 -36.10 8.91 -14.00
C PHE A 387 -35.18 9.53 -15.08
N PRO A 388 -34.82 10.84 -15.01
CA PRO A 388 -35.27 11.85 -14.03
C PRO A 388 -36.61 12.51 -14.39
N GLY A 389 -37.19 12.21 -15.55
CA GLY A 389 -38.41 12.82 -16.06
C GLY A 389 -39.69 12.09 -15.64
N GLY A 390 -40.19 12.45 -14.46
CA GLY A 390 -41.55 12.14 -14.01
C GLY A 390 -42.50 13.31 -14.24
#